data_AF-A0A8T2U850-F1
#
_entry.id   AF-A0A8T2U850-F1
#
_cell.length_a   1.000
_cell.length_b   1.000
_cell.length_c   1.000
_cell.angle_alpha   90.00
_cell.angle_beta   90.00
_cell.angle_gamma   90.00
#
_symmetry.space_group_name_H-M   'P 1'
#
loop_
_entity.id
_entity.type
_entity.pdbx_description
1 polymer ?
#
loop_
_entity_poly.entity_id
_entity_poly.type
_entity_poly.pdbx_seq_one_letter_code
_entity_poly.pdbx_strand_id
1 'polypeptide(L)'
;MTVVEKVVRKTEEKIESSTGVLESILEPITQEDEEIIWPPRDLNGIVEMKKVLELKEKKGFLDEGFLSAVTAQIRQARESGDKPGLVAILQKVLQLYAAHILSKRSYAMKADGQVVKAEMFLETIISADEDSWETILRGGLVYGGGDVEPEDLFNVLKKRVERVNMRTESGSYQQRVLLEYLKEIEERAEAVVQAFKTSTI
;
A
#
# COMPACT_ATOMS: atom_id res chain seq x y z
N MET A 1 26.18 -31.85 7.10
CA MET A 1 25.46 -30.70 6.53
C MET A 1 26.49 -29.66 6.08
N THR A 2 26.62 -29.44 4.78
CA THR A 2 27.66 -28.59 4.18
C THR A 2 27.13 -27.18 3.89
N VAL A 3 28.04 -26.20 3.75
CA VAL A 3 27.69 -24.82 3.37
C VAL A 3 26.98 -24.79 2.00
N VAL A 4 27.32 -25.72 1.11
CA VAL A 4 26.71 -25.87 -0.22
C VAL A 4 25.25 -26.30 -0.11
N GLU A 5 24.89 -27.25 0.76
CA GLU A 5 23.49 -27.65 0.98
C GLU A 5 22.64 -26.50 1.53
N LYS A 6 23.21 -25.64 2.39
CA LYS A 6 22.52 -24.43 2.87
C LYS A 6 22.32 -23.38 1.79
N VAL A 7 23.26 -23.27 0.83
CA VAL A 7 23.14 -22.35 -0.31
C VAL A 7 22.12 -22.89 -1.30
N VAL A 8 22.20 -24.17 -1.67
CA VAL A 8 21.24 -24.83 -2.56
C VAL A 8 19.82 -24.73 -2.01
N ARG A 9 19.60 -25.01 -0.72
CA ARG A 9 18.26 -24.87 -0.12
C ARG A 9 17.76 -23.42 -0.07
N LYS A 10 18.65 -22.45 0.19
CA LYS A 10 18.31 -21.02 0.08
C LYS A 10 18.03 -20.58 -1.35
N THR A 11 18.61 -21.25 -2.34
CA THR A 11 18.37 -21.02 -3.76
C THR A 11 17.05 -21.66 -4.17
N GLU A 12 16.77 -22.90 -3.78
CA GLU A 12 15.50 -23.61 -4.02
C GLU A 12 14.30 -22.93 -3.34
N GLU A 13 14.46 -22.43 -2.11
CA GLU A 13 13.44 -21.62 -1.42
C GLU A 13 13.24 -20.24 -2.09
N LYS A 14 14.11 -19.80 -3.00
CA LYS A 14 14.05 -18.49 -3.71
C LYS A 14 13.61 -18.57 -5.18
N ILE A 15 13.33 -19.76 -5.73
CA ILE A 15 12.93 -19.90 -7.15
C ILE A 15 11.42 -19.78 -7.31
N GLU A 16 10.80 -18.75 -6.73
CA GLU A 16 9.42 -18.40 -7.08
C GLU A 16 9.49 -17.22 -8.05
N SER A 17 8.96 -17.38 -9.27
CA SER A 17 8.96 -16.30 -10.25
C SER A 17 8.04 -15.16 -9.79
N SER A 18 8.30 -13.92 -10.21
CA SER A 18 7.41 -12.79 -9.89
C SER A 18 5.96 -13.06 -10.29
N THR A 19 5.74 -13.79 -11.38
CA THR A 19 4.42 -14.24 -11.83
C THR A 19 3.80 -15.23 -10.86
N GLY A 20 4.52 -16.27 -10.43
CA GLY A 20 3.98 -17.24 -9.47
C GLY A 20 3.71 -16.62 -8.09
N VAL A 21 4.56 -15.68 -7.66
CA VAL A 21 4.32 -14.89 -6.44
C VAL A 21 3.03 -14.06 -6.60
N LEU A 22 2.84 -13.38 -7.72
CA LEU A 22 1.63 -12.60 -8.00
C LEU A 22 0.38 -13.50 -8.03
N GLU A 23 0.42 -14.62 -8.75
CA GLU A 23 -0.67 -15.59 -8.81
C GLU A 23 -1.09 -16.06 -7.42
N SER A 24 -0.12 -16.41 -6.55
CA SER A 24 -0.43 -16.82 -5.18
C SER A 24 -1.03 -15.70 -4.32
N ILE A 25 -0.70 -14.43 -4.60
CA ILE A 25 -1.33 -13.29 -3.91
C ILE A 25 -2.78 -13.11 -4.39
N LEU A 26 -3.06 -13.38 -5.67
CA LEU A 26 -4.37 -13.20 -6.27
C LEU A 26 -5.31 -14.40 -6.07
N GLU A 27 -4.78 -15.59 -5.80
CA GLU A 27 -5.54 -16.83 -5.55
C GLU A 27 -6.76 -16.63 -4.62
N PRO A 28 -6.68 -15.90 -3.49
CA PRO A 28 -7.83 -15.71 -2.60
C PRO A 28 -9.02 -14.95 -3.21
N ILE A 29 -8.82 -14.24 -4.33
CA ILE A 29 -9.88 -13.50 -5.04
C ILE A 29 -10.21 -14.09 -6.42
N THR A 30 -9.54 -15.18 -6.81
CA THR A 30 -9.81 -15.91 -8.05
C THR A 30 -10.97 -16.88 -7.84
N GLN A 31 -11.97 -16.86 -8.73
CA GLN A 31 -13.10 -17.82 -8.69
C GLN A 31 -12.73 -19.13 -9.39
N GLU A 32 -13.57 -20.18 -9.24
CA GLU A 32 -13.35 -21.53 -9.79
C GLU A 32 -13.08 -21.56 -11.31
N ASP A 33 -13.54 -20.54 -12.05
CA ASP A 33 -13.36 -20.40 -13.50
C ASP A 33 -12.13 -19.54 -13.91
N GLU A 34 -11.19 -19.27 -12.99
CA GLU A 34 -9.98 -18.42 -13.18
C GLU A 34 -10.26 -16.93 -13.53
N GLU A 35 -11.52 -16.52 -13.61
CA GLU A 35 -11.88 -15.11 -13.82
C GLU A 35 -11.89 -14.33 -12.49
N ILE A 36 -11.05 -13.29 -12.41
CA ILE A 36 -11.08 -12.34 -11.30
C ILE A 36 -12.12 -11.25 -11.60
N ILE A 37 -13.19 -11.21 -10.80
CA ILE A 37 -14.19 -10.15 -10.87
C ILE A 37 -13.75 -8.98 -9.99
N TRP A 38 -13.56 -7.80 -10.59
CA TRP A 38 -13.24 -6.57 -9.87
C TRP A 38 -14.35 -5.52 -10.04
N PRO A 39 -14.82 -4.84 -8.97
CA PRO A 39 -14.37 -4.96 -7.57
C PRO A 39 -14.79 -6.30 -6.92
N PRO A 40 -14.04 -6.78 -5.90
CA PRO A 40 -14.34 -8.05 -5.25
C PRO A 40 -15.70 -7.98 -4.57
N ARG A 41 -16.55 -8.99 -4.78
CA ARG A 41 -17.83 -9.10 -4.09
C ARG A 41 -17.68 -9.57 -2.64
N ASP A 42 -16.60 -10.30 -2.36
CA ASP A 42 -16.26 -10.80 -1.04
C ASP A 42 -15.07 -10.03 -0.47
N LEU A 43 -15.32 -9.31 0.62
CA LEU A 43 -14.29 -8.55 1.35
C LEU A 43 -13.31 -9.47 2.08
N ASN A 44 -13.67 -10.72 2.36
CA ASN A 44 -12.75 -11.68 2.98
C ASN A 44 -11.57 -12.04 2.07
N GLY A 45 -11.79 -12.05 0.74
CA GLY A 45 -10.72 -12.31 -0.22
C GLY A 45 -9.59 -11.28 -0.15
N ILE A 46 -9.91 -9.99 0.08
CA ILE A 46 -8.90 -8.94 0.27
C ILE A 46 -8.12 -9.14 1.58
N VAL A 47 -8.81 -9.57 2.65
CA VAL A 47 -8.17 -9.86 3.95
C VAL A 47 -7.18 -11.02 3.81
N GLU A 48 -7.55 -12.09 3.11
CA GLU A 48 -6.65 -13.21 2.85
C GLU A 48 -5.50 -12.82 1.91
N MET A 49 -5.77 -12.03 0.86
CA MET A 49 -4.75 -11.47 -0.02
C MET A 49 -3.70 -10.67 0.77
N LYS A 50 -4.14 -9.82 1.71
CA LYS A 50 -3.24 -9.09 2.61
C LYS A 50 -2.35 -10.04 3.43
N LYS A 51 -2.91 -11.10 4.02
CA LYS A 51 -2.15 -12.09 4.80
C LYS A 51 -1.09 -12.81 3.94
N VAL A 52 -1.45 -13.20 2.71
CA VAL A 52 -0.51 -13.83 1.78
C VAL A 52 0.61 -12.86 1.41
N LEU A 53 0.27 -11.60 1.11
CA LEU A 53 1.23 -10.56 0.79
C LEU A 53 2.22 -10.33 1.95
N GLU A 54 1.75 -10.20 3.18
CA GLU A 54 2.60 -10.07 4.37
C GLU A 54 3.54 -11.27 4.55
N LEU A 55 3.07 -12.49 4.26
CA LEU A 55 3.88 -13.70 4.32
C LEU A 55 4.96 -13.71 3.24
N LYS A 56 4.61 -13.36 2.00
CA LYS A 56 5.55 -13.29 0.87
C LYS A 56 6.61 -12.22 1.10
N GLU A 57 6.22 -11.09 1.68
CA GLU A 57 7.14 -10.02 2.07
C GLU A 57 8.14 -10.51 3.12
N LYS A 58 7.67 -11.17 4.18
CA LYS A 58 8.54 -11.75 5.23
C LYS A 58 9.55 -12.75 4.68
N LYS A 59 9.18 -13.50 3.63
CA LYS A 59 10.06 -14.45 2.94
C LYS A 59 11.01 -13.78 1.93
N GLY A 60 10.83 -12.48 1.66
CA GLY A 60 11.68 -11.71 0.75
C GLY A 60 11.33 -11.89 -0.73
N PHE A 61 10.11 -12.32 -1.05
CA PHE A 61 9.64 -12.50 -2.44
C PHE A 61 9.12 -11.22 -3.09
N LEU A 62 8.79 -10.19 -2.30
CA LEU A 62 8.31 -8.89 -2.81
C LEU A 62 9.49 -7.94 -3.03
N ASP A 63 10.46 -8.37 -3.84
CA ASP A 63 11.66 -7.61 -4.15
C ASP A 63 11.46 -6.66 -5.34
N GLU A 64 12.53 -5.96 -5.73
CA GLU A 64 12.52 -5.05 -6.88
C GLU A 64 12.12 -5.75 -8.19
N GLY A 65 12.47 -7.04 -8.35
CA GLY A 65 12.07 -7.84 -9.50
C GLY A 65 10.55 -8.02 -9.56
N PHE A 66 9.93 -8.38 -8.42
CA PHE A 66 8.49 -8.45 -8.28
C PHE A 66 7.80 -7.11 -8.57
N LEU A 67 8.24 -6.03 -7.91
CA LEU A 67 7.62 -4.72 -8.06
C LEU A 67 7.73 -4.18 -9.51
N SER A 68 8.87 -4.40 -10.16
CA SER A 68 9.04 -4.04 -11.57
C SER A 68 8.10 -4.82 -12.49
N ALA A 69 7.89 -6.11 -12.22
CA ALA A 69 7.02 -6.95 -13.02
C ALA A 69 5.56 -6.52 -12.89
N VAL A 70 5.06 -6.28 -11.67
CA VAL A 70 3.70 -5.78 -11.44
C VAL A 70 3.50 -4.41 -12.10
N THR A 71 4.47 -3.49 -11.94
CA THR A 71 4.42 -2.16 -12.56
C THR A 71 4.39 -2.23 -14.09
N ALA A 72 5.19 -3.12 -14.69
CA ALA A 72 5.20 -3.35 -16.13
C ALA A 72 3.87 -3.91 -16.63
N GLN A 73 3.26 -4.85 -15.90
CA GLN A 73 1.94 -5.40 -16.23
C GLN A 73 0.84 -4.34 -16.15
N ILE A 74 0.88 -3.44 -15.15
CA ILE A 74 -0.05 -2.31 -15.07
C ILE A 74 0.06 -1.42 -16.32
N ARG A 75 1.29 -1.07 -16.73
CA ARG A 75 1.53 -0.25 -17.92
C ARG A 75 0.99 -0.93 -19.18
N GLN A 76 1.30 -2.21 -19.37
CA GLN A 76 0.84 -2.99 -20.52
C GLN A 76 -0.70 -3.09 -20.55
N ALA A 77 -1.33 -3.34 -19.40
CA ALA A 77 -2.78 -3.42 -19.29
C ALA A 77 -3.46 -2.08 -19.63
N ARG A 78 -2.88 -0.95 -19.20
CA ARG A 78 -3.34 0.40 -19.57
C ARG A 78 -3.22 0.67 -21.07
N GLU A 79 -2.09 0.32 -21.69
CA GLU A 79 -1.86 0.50 -23.13
C GLU A 79 -2.81 -0.36 -23.98
N SER A 80 -3.15 -1.56 -23.50
CA SER A 80 -4.06 -2.46 -24.20
C SER A 80 -5.53 -2.01 -24.18
N GLY A 81 -5.93 -1.11 -23.28
CA GLY A 81 -7.30 -0.57 -23.16
C GLY A 81 -8.39 -1.56 -22.73
N ASP A 82 -8.17 -2.86 -22.88
CA ASP A 82 -9.19 -3.92 -22.79
C ASP A 82 -9.37 -4.53 -21.39
N LYS A 83 -8.58 -4.14 -20.39
CA LYS A 83 -8.57 -4.82 -19.07
C LYS A 83 -8.53 -3.85 -17.87
N PRO A 84 -9.54 -2.97 -17.68
CA PRO A 84 -9.61 -2.07 -16.53
C PRO A 84 -9.63 -2.83 -15.19
N GLY A 85 -10.26 -4.01 -15.14
CA GLY A 85 -10.27 -4.87 -13.95
C GLY A 85 -8.87 -5.33 -13.55
N LEU A 86 -8.04 -5.75 -14.51
CA LEU A 86 -6.66 -6.19 -14.25
C LEU A 86 -5.80 -5.04 -13.69
N VAL A 87 -5.93 -3.84 -14.26
CA VAL A 87 -5.22 -2.66 -13.73
C VAL A 87 -5.57 -2.42 -12.27
N ALA A 88 -6.86 -2.46 -11.93
CA ALA A 88 -7.32 -2.22 -10.57
C ALA A 88 -6.84 -3.29 -9.57
N ILE A 89 -6.85 -4.57 -9.96
CA ILE A 89 -6.33 -5.67 -9.14
C ILE A 89 -4.83 -5.50 -8.86
N LEU A 90 -4.03 -5.24 -9.90
CA LEU A 90 -2.59 -5.04 -9.76
C LEU A 90 -2.26 -3.79 -8.94
N GLN A 91 -3.06 -2.72 -9.09
CA GLN A 91 -2.95 -1.53 -8.24
C GLN A 91 -3.24 -1.87 -6.77
N LYS A 92 -4.28 -2.66 -6.49
CA LYS A 92 -4.58 -3.11 -5.11
C LYS A 92 -3.41 -3.88 -4.50
N VAL A 93 -2.73 -4.73 -5.28
CA VAL A 93 -1.52 -5.45 -4.80
C VAL A 93 -0.43 -4.46 -4.37
N LEU A 94 -0.15 -3.43 -5.18
CA LEU A 94 0.84 -2.40 -4.86
C LEU A 94 0.42 -1.54 -3.65
N GLN A 95 -0.87 -1.22 -3.53
CA GLN A 95 -1.42 -0.48 -2.40
C GLN A 95 -1.28 -1.28 -1.09
N LEU A 96 -1.66 -2.56 -1.08
CA LEU A 96 -1.48 -3.44 0.08
C LEU A 96 0.00 -3.60 0.46
N TYR A 97 0.88 -3.69 -0.53
CA TYR A 97 2.32 -3.68 -0.30
C TYR A 97 2.78 -2.38 0.38
N ALA A 98 2.37 -1.22 -0.14
CA ALA A 98 2.73 0.07 0.42
C ALA A 98 2.21 0.25 1.85
N ALA A 99 0.93 -0.08 2.08
CA ALA A 99 0.29 -0.06 3.39
C ALA A 99 1.08 -0.91 4.41
N HIS A 100 1.44 -2.15 4.05
CA HIS A 100 2.22 -3.05 4.90
C HIS A 100 3.60 -2.47 5.22
N ILE A 101 4.38 -2.07 4.20
CA ILE A 101 5.74 -1.57 4.40
C ILE A 101 5.75 -0.27 5.24
N LEU A 102 4.81 0.65 4.98
CA LEU A 102 4.70 1.90 5.73
C LEU A 102 4.23 1.67 7.18
N SER A 103 3.45 0.61 7.44
CA SER A 103 2.94 0.29 8.77
C SER A 103 3.95 -0.43 9.67
N LYS A 104 5.06 -0.94 9.13
CA LYS A 104 6.12 -1.63 9.92
C LYS A 104 6.74 -0.79 11.02
N ARG A 105 6.64 0.54 10.92
CA ARG A 105 7.19 1.47 11.91
C ARG A 105 6.15 2.52 12.24
N SER A 106 5.85 2.62 13.53
CA SER A 106 5.07 3.73 14.07
C SER A 106 6.00 4.90 14.39
N TYR A 107 5.54 6.12 14.11
CA TYR A 107 6.11 7.38 14.61
C TYR A 107 5.11 8.16 15.46
N ALA A 108 3.93 7.59 15.72
CA ALA A 108 2.90 8.20 16.53
C ALA A 108 3.33 8.42 17.98
N MET A 109 4.30 7.66 18.49
CA MET A 109 4.83 7.81 19.84
C MET A 109 6.20 8.50 19.81
N LYS A 110 6.34 9.62 20.55
CA LYS A 110 7.64 10.25 20.83
C LYS A 110 8.39 9.50 21.94
N ALA A 111 9.69 9.77 22.05
CA ALA A 111 10.55 9.18 23.08
C ALA A 111 10.16 9.54 24.52
N ASP A 112 9.45 10.66 24.71
CA ASP A 112 8.91 11.12 25.99
C ASP A 112 7.51 10.54 26.31
N GLY A 113 6.99 9.63 25.47
CA GLY A 113 5.68 9.02 25.62
C GLY A 113 4.51 9.86 25.10
N GLN A 114 4.76 11.05 24.53
CA GLN A 114 3.69 11.85 23.93
C GLN A 114 3.23 11.28 22.58
N VAL A 115 1.90 11.24 22.39
CA VAL A 115 1.30 10.85 21.12
C VAL A 115 1.26 12.04 20.17
N VAL A 116 1.85 11.88 18.99
CA VAL A 116 1.70 12.79 17.85
C VAL A 116 0.38 12.44 17.15
N LYS A 117 -0.69 13.15 17.50
CA LYS A 117 -2.05 12.89 17.00
C LYS A 117 -2.13 12.81 15.47
N ALA A 118 -1.53 13.77 14.77
CA ALA A 118 -1.51 13.79 13.31
C ALA A 118 -0.82 12.56 12.70
N GLU A 119 0.24 12.06 13.33
CA GLU A 119 0.94 10.86 12.86
C GLU A 119 0.15 9.58 13.20
N MET A 120 -0.51 9.52 14.36
CA MET A 120 -1.45 8.44 14.69
C MET A 120 -2.62 8.39 13.70
N PHE A 121 -3.12 9.56 13.29
CA PHE A 121 -4.15 9.67 12.28
C PHE A 121 -3.66 9.22 10.90
N LEU A 122 -2.47 9.65 10.48
CA LEU A 122 -1.84 9.16 9.25
C LEU A 122 -1.65 7.62 9.28
N GLU A 123 -1.22 7.05 10.40
CA GLU A 123 -1.10 5.59 10.56
C GLU A 123 -2.44 4.86 10.47
N THR A 124 -3.51 5.49 10.95
CA THR A 124 -4.88 4.99 10.80
C THR A 124 -5.30 4.96 9.34
N ILE A 125 -5.00 6.02 8.58
CA ILE A 125 -5.27 6.07 7.13
C ILE A 125 -4.45 5.01 6.39
N ILE A 126 -3.14 4.93 6.65
CA ILE A 126 -2.24 3.95 6.01
C ILE A 126 -2.69 2.50 6.26
N SER A 127 -3.25 2.22 7.43
CA SER A 127 -3.69 0.87 7.81
C SER A 127 -5.09 0.50 7.31
N ALA A 128 -5.87 1.50 6.90
CA ALA A 128 -7.25 1.33 6.44
C ALA A 128 -7.31 0.99 4.96
N ASP A 129 -8.45 0.43 4.55
CA ASP A 129 -8.76 0.26 3.12
C ASP A 129 -8.98 1.62 2.45
N GLU A 130 -8.51 1.75 1.22
CA GLU A 130 -8.60 2.96 0.40
C GLU A 130 -10.05 3.43 0.23
N ASP A 131 -11.01 2.50 0.18
CA ASP A 131 -12.44 2.82 0.08
C ASP A 131 -12.98 3.53 1.33
N SER A 132 -12.30 3.35 2.48
CA SER A 132 -12.67 3.98 3.75
C SER A 132 -11.97 5.33 3.99
N TRP A 133 -10.99 5.70 3.16
CA TRP A 133 -10.17 6.91 3.40
C TRP A 133 -11.00 8.18 3.44
N GLU A 134 -11.99 8.36 2.55
CA GLU A 134 -12.81 9.57 2.58
C GLU A 134 -13.55 9.73 3.92
N THR A 135 -14.12 8.64 4.42
CA THR A 135 -14.83 8.64 5.71
C THR A 135 -13.88 8.95 6.87
N ILE A 136 -12.70 8.31 6.87
CA ILE A 136 -11.66 8.54 7.89
C ILE A 136 -11.15 9.98 7.85
N LEU A 137 -10.85 10.50 6.66
CA LEU A 137 -10.38 11.87 6.45
C LEU A 137 -11.42 12.89 6.92
N ARG A 138 -12.69 12.70 6.54
CA ARG A 138 -13.78 13.59 6.97
C ARG A 138 -13.94 13.58 8.49
N GLY A 139 -13.95 12.41 9.12
CA GLY A 139 -14.18 12.30 10.56
C GLY A 139 -13.00 12.69 11.44
N GLY A 140 -11.75 12.55 10.95
CA GLY A 140 -10.55 12.84 11.74
C GLY A 140 -10.04 14.28 11.65
N LEU A 141 -10.40 15.00 10.59
CA LEU A 141 -10.06 16.42 10.45
C LEU A 141 -10.99 17.31 11.27
N VAL A 142 -10.47 18.43 11.78
CA VAL A 142 -11.24 19.40 12.58
C VAL A 142 -12.51 19.90 11.89
N TYR A 143 -12.53 20.00 10.56
CA TYR A 143 -13.71 20.43 9.79
C TYR A 143 -14.90 19.46 9.88
N GLY A 144 -14.65 18.18 10.13
CA GLY A 144 -15.70 17.17 10.32
C GLY A 144 -15.87 16.72 11.78
N GLY A 145 -15.35 17.50 12.74
CA GLY A 145 -15.48 17.24 14.17
C GLY A 145 -14.37 16.37 14.78
N GLY A 146 -13.31 16.08 14.02
CA GLY A 146 -12.10 15.45 14.53
C GLY A 146 -11.17 16.40 15.27
N ASP A 147 -9.97 15.94 15.61
CA ASP A 147 -9.00 16.67 16.42
C ASP A 147 -7.65 16.91 15.72
N VAL A 148 -7.56 16.65 14.41
CA VAL A 148 -6.36 16.86 13.60
C VAL A 148 -6.53 18.05 12.66
N GLU A 149 -5.62 19.02 12.77
CA GLU A 149 -5.53 20.12 11.82
C GLU A 149 -5.01 19.64 10.46
N PRO A 150 -5.57 20.10 9.33
CA PRO A 150 -5.09 19.71 8.00
C PRO A 150 -3.61 20.00 7.79
N GLU A 151 -3.13 21.15 8.27
CA GLU A 151 -1.71 21.52 8.16
C GLU A 151 -0.81 20.52 8.90
N ASP A 152 -1.24 20.04 10.07
CA ASP A 152 -0.51 19.02 10.82
C ASP A 152 -0.48 17.69 10.07
N LEU A 153 -1.59 17.28 9.44
CA LEU A 153 -1.64 16.09 8.57
C LEU A 153 -0.66 16.22 7.39
N PHE A 154 -0.68 17.33 6.66
CA PHE A 154 0.23 17.55 5.54
C PHE A 154 1.71 17.61 5.98
N ASN A 155 1.98 18.18 7.16
CA ASN A 155 3.31 18.20 7.75
C ASN A 155 3.84 16.79 8.08
N VAL A 156 3.00 15.89 8.61
CA VAL A 156 3.42 14.50 8.87
C VAL A 156 3.55 13.68 7.58
N LEU A 157 2.68 13.90 6.58
CA LEU A 157 2.79 13.30 5.24
C LEU A 157 4.12 13.67 4.58
N LYS A 158 4.49 14.96 4.58
CA LYS A 158 5.77 15.43 4.06
C LYS A 158 6.96 14.75 4.76
N LYS A 159 6.92 14.64 6.09
CA LYS A 159 7.95 13.90 6.85
C LYS A 159 8.00 12.42 6.48
N ARG A 160 6.85 11.79 6.19
CA ARG A 160 6.78 10.39 5.74
C ARG A 160 7.46 10.23 4.38
N VAL A 161 7.20 11.13 3.44
CA VAL A 161 7.86 11.19 2.12
C VAL A 161 9.38 11.35 2.26
N GLU A 162 9.85 12.28 3.08
CA GLU A 162 11.28 12.47 3.36
C GLU A 162 11.92 11.19 3.92
N ARG A 163 11.25 10.52 4.87
CA ARG A 163 11.72 9.25 5.45
C ARG A 163 11.79 8.13 4.43
N VAL A 164 10.83 8.04 3.50
CA VAL A 164 10.87 7.07 2.39
C VAL A 164 12.11 7.35 1.55
N ASN A 165 12.29 8.59 1.08
CA ASN A 165 13.43 9.00 0.27
C ASN A 165 14.79 8.70 0.90
N MET A 166 14.92 8.86 2.22
CA MET A 166 16.17 8.58 2.93
C MET A 166 16.46 7.08 3.13
N ARG A 167 15.45 6.21 3.02
CA ARG A 167 15.56 4.80 3.42
C ARG A 167 15.43 3.81 2.28
N THR A 168 14.96 4.26 1.12
CA THR A 168 14.89 3.47 -0.10
C THR A 168 15.97 3.91 -1.07
N GLU A 169 16.38 3.01 -1.96
CA GLU A 169 17.29 3.37 -3.05
C GLU A 169 16.60 4.34 -4.01
N SER A 170 17.32 5.40 -4.39
CA SER A 170 16.79 6.42 -5.29
C SER A 170 16.44 5.83 -6.65
N GLY A 171 15.20 6.03 -7.09
CA GLY A 171 14.69 5.53 -8.36
C GLY A 171 14.19 4.08 -8.33
N SER A 172 14.31 3.37 -7.20
CA SER A 172 13.79 2.01 -7.02
C SER A 172 12.27 1.94 -7.18
N TYR A 173 11.75 0.77 -7.56
CA TYR A 173 10.30 0.55 -7.63
C TYR A 173 9.67 0.62 -6.24
N GLN A 174 10.34 0.11 -5.21
CA GLN A 174 9.88 0.27 -3.83
C GLN A 174 9.69 1.75 -3.51
N GLN A 175 10.69 2.62 -3.76
CA GLN A 175 10.54 4.05 -3.51
C GLN A 175 9.32 4.63 -4.23
N ARG A 176 9.17 4.35 -5.54
CA ARG A 176 8.07 4.89 -6.34
C ARG A 176 6.70 4.47 -5.81
N VAL A 177 6.51 3.18 -5.54
CA VAL A 177 5.24 2.64 -5.03
C VAL A 177 4.87 3.27 -3.68
N LEU A 178 5.84 3.41 -2.77
CA LEU A 178 5.59 4.05 -1.47
C LEU A 178 5.24 5.54 -1.60
N LEU A 179 5.92 6.26 -2.49
CA LEU A 179 5.65 7.68 -2.72
C LEU A 179 4.31 7.91 -3.42
N GLU A 180 3.95 7.08 -4.40
CA GLU A 180 2.65 7.14 -5.08
C GLU A 180 1.50 6.91 -4.09
N TYR A 181 1.63 5.93 -3.19
CA TYR A 181 0.64 5.66 -2.15
C TYR A 181 0.46 6.85 -1.20
N LEU A 182 1.56 7.45 -0.71
CA LEU A 182 1.49 8.63 0.14
C LEU A 182 0.92 9.85 -0.58
N LYS A 183 1.23 9.99 -1.87
CA LYS A 183 0.69 11.05 -2.72
C LYS A 183 -0.81 10.88 -2.93
N GLU A 184 -1.30 9.67 -3.11
CA GLU A 184 -2.74 9.39 -3.21
C GLU A 184 -3.48 9.80 -1.93
N ILE A 185 -2.90 9.50 -0.75
CA ILE A 185 -3.44 9.98 0.54
C ILE A 185 -3.48 11.51 0.59
N GLU A 186 -2.40 12.17 0.17
CA GLU A 186 -2.30 13.64 0.12
C GLU A 186 -3.37 14.24 -0.79
N GLU A 187 -3.49 13.77 -2.03
CA GLU A 187 -4.48 14.24 -3.02
C GLU A 187 -5.92 14.07 -2.51
N ARG A 188 -6.24 12.92 -1.90
CA ARG A 188 -7.58 12.69 -1.32
C ARG A 188 -7.83 13.57 -0.09
N ALA A 189 -6.83 13.81 0.75
CA ALA A 189 -6.94 14.72 1.88
C ALA A 189 -7.18 16.17 1.41
N GLU A 190 -6.48 16.63 0.37
CA GLU A 190 -6.69 17.93 -0.25
C GLU A 190 -8.11 18.08 -0.79
N ALA A 191 -8.62 17.06 -1.48
CA ALA A 191 -9.99 17.05 -2.00
C ALA A 191 -11.04 17.18 -0.88
N VAL A 192 -10.86 16.45 0.23
CA VAL A 192 -11.75 16.55 1.41
C VAL A 192 -11.70 17.95 2.03
N VAL A 193 -10.50 18.51 2.22
CA VAL A 193 -10.33 19.86 2.76
C VAL A 193 -10.99 20.92 1.86
N GLN A 194 -10.85 20.80 0.54
CA GLN A 194 -11.52 21.69 -0.40
C GLN A 194 -13.05 21.56 -0.37
N ALA A 195 -13.57 20.34 -0.24
CA ALA A 195 -15.01 20.12 -0.11
C ALA A 195 -15.59 20.82 1.14
N PHE A 196 -14.87 20.78 2.27
CA PHE A 196 -15.29 21.52 3.48
C PHE A 196 -15.26 23.04 3.28
N LYS A 197 -14.19 23.58 2.67
CA LYS A 197 -14.08 25.01 2.39
C LYS A 197 -15.21 25.51 1.48
N THR A 198 -15.55 24.73 0.45
CA THR A 198 -16.62 25.07 -0.50
C THR A 198 -18.02 24.96 0.12
N SER A 199 -18.21 24.06 1.11
CA SER A 199 -19.49 23.87 1.80
C SER A 199 -19.76 24.90 2.91
N THR A 200 -18.78 25.74 3.24
CA THR A 200 -18.87 26.77 4.29
C THR A 200 -19.15 28.18 3.70
N ILE A 201 -19.38 28.28 2.38
CA ILE A 201 -19.79 29.49 1.65
C ILE A 201 -21.26 29.35 1.28
#